data_AF-A0A957EES6-F1
#
_entry.id   AF-A0A957EES6-F1
#
_cell.length_a   1.000
_cell.length_b   1.000
_cell.length_c   1.000
_cell.angle_alpha   90.00
_cell.angle_beta   90.00
_cell.angle_gamma   90.00
#
_symmetry.space_group_name_H-M   'P 1'
#
loop_
_entity.id
_entity.type
_entity.pdbx_description
1 polymer ?
#
loop_
_entity_poly.entity_id
_entity_poly.type
_entity_poly.pdbx_seq_one_letter_code
_entity_poly.pdbx_strand_id
1 'polypeptide(L)' 'MKQVRPPTYIAYMLRLWREDATTWRGTLENPHTGEQHHFATAEALFIFLQTQLTETAVSDAHSPPDTPNTNS' A
#
# COMPACT_ATOMS: atom_id res chain seq x y z
N MET A 1 -7.50 -13.89 25.39
CA MET A 1 -6.35 -13.83 24.46
C MET A 1 -6.42 -12.50 23.72
N LYS A 2 -5.39 -11.65 23.80
CA LYS A 2 -5.35 -10.39 23.03
C LYS A 2 -5.05 -10.76 21.58
N GLN A 3 -5.98 -10.49 20.66
CA GLN A 3 -5.69 -10.63 19.23
C GLN A 3 -4.61 -9.60 18.86
N VAL A 4 -3.40 -10.08 18.58
CA VAL A 4 -2.37 -9.25 17.95
C VAL A 4 -2.78 -9.17 16.49
N ARG A 5 -3.40 -8.05 16.08
CA ARG A 5 -3.59 -7.81 14.65
C ARG A 5 -2.18 -7.71 14.03
N PRO A 6 -1.89 -8.46 12.97
CA PRO A 6 -0.63 -8.28 12.27
C PRO A 6 -0.51 -6.82 11.84
N PRO A 7 0.68 -6.21 11.92
CA PRO A 7 0.86 -4.83 11.48
C PRO A 7 0.45 -4.72 10.01
N THR A 8 -0.41 -3.75 9.70
CA THR A 8 -0.79 -3.42 8.33
C THR A 8 0.44 -2.84 7.64
N TYR A 9 1.06 -3.60 6.73
CA TYR A 9 2.21 -3.15 5.94
C TYR A 9 1.97 -3.37 4.46
N ILE A 10 2.56 -2.51 3.65
CA ILE A 10 2.60 -2.65 2.19
C ILE A 10 4.06 -2.85 1.80
N ALA A 11 4.34 -3.90 1.04
CA ALA A 11 5.67 -4.21 0.54
C ALA A 11 5.68 -4.19 -0.98
N TYR A 12 6.68 -3.53 -1.56
CA TYR A 12 6.97 -3.56 -2.99
C TYR A 12 8.48 -3.69 -3.21
N MET A 13 8.86 -4.39 -4.28
CA MET A 13 10.21 -4.32 -4.81
C MET A 13 10.30 -3.20 -5.84
N LEU A 14 11.07 -2.17 -5.52
CA LEU A 14 11.36 -1.06 -6.42
C LEU A 14 12.58 -1.36 -7.28
N ARG A 15 12.41 -1.26 -8.59
CA ARG A 15 13.52 -1.26 -9.56
C ARG A 15 13.54 0.08 -10.27
N LEU A 16 14.70 0.72 -10.30
CA LEU A 16 14.93 1.96 -11.03
C LEU A 16 16.08 1.73 -12.02
N TRP A 17 15.91 2.21 -13.24
CA TRP A 17 16.96 2.16 -14.24
C TRP A 17 16.91 3.38 -15.13
N ARG A 18 18.02 3.67 -15.79
CA ARG A 18 18.09 4.71 -16.82
C ARG A 18 17.78 4.07 -18.16
N GLU A 19 16.80 4.63 -18.87
CA GLU A 19 16.56 4.29 -20.27
C GLU A 19 17.51 5.09 -21.18
N ASP A 20 17.81 6.34 -20.80
CA ASP A 20 18.79 7.18 -21.47
C ASP A 20 19.58 8.05 -20.46
N ALA A 21 20.37 9.01 -20.94
CA ALA A 21 21.21 9.86 -20.09
C ALA A 21 20.41 10.72 -19.08
N THR A 22 19.14 10.99 -19.38
CA THR A 22 18.25 11.91 -18.65
C THR A 22 17.00 11.25 -18.06
N THR A 23 16.57 10.12 -18.62
CA THR A 23 15.28 9.50 -18.32
C THR A 23 15.44 8.33 -17.36
N TRP A 24 14.87 8.47 -16.18
CA TRP A 24 14.70 7.39 -15.23
C TRP A 24 13.34 6.71 -15.43
N ARG A 25 13.38 5.39 -15.48
CA ARG A 25 12.21 4.51 -15.45
C ARG A 25 12.18 3.77 -14.12
N GLY A 26 10.98 3.39 -13.71
CA GLY A 26 10.78 2.63 -12.50
C GLY A 26 9.72 1.56 -12.65
N THR A 27 9.86 0.48 -11.89
CA THR A 27 8.79 -0.49 -11.66
C THR A 27 8.67 -0.81 -10.20
N LEU A 28 7.43 -0.97 -9.74
CA LEU A 28 7.10 -1.59 -8.47
C LEU A 28 6.52 -2.98 -8.73
N GLU A 29 7.00 -3.98 -8.01
CA GLU A 29 6.43 -5.32 -8.02
C GLU A 29 5.92 -5.67 -6.62
N ASN A 30 4.69 -6.16 -6.54
CA ASN A 30 4.12 -6.66 -5.31
C ASN A 30 4.57 -8.12 -5.10
N PRO A 31 5.38 -8.44 -4.08
CA PRO A 31 5.89 -9.79 -3.85
C PRO A 31 4.78 -10.79 -3.46
N HIS A 32 3.63 -10.32 -3.00
CA HIS A 32 2.52 -11.17 -2.58
C HIS A 32 1.60 -11.57 -3.74
N THR A 33 1.43 -10.69 -4.73
CA THR A 33 0.52 -10.93 -5.88
C THR A 33 1.26 -11.15 -7.19
N GLY A 34 2.54 -10.77 -7.28
CA GLY A 34 3.30 -10.73 -8.52
C GLY A 34 2.90 -9.58 -9.46
N GLU A 35 2.02 -8.67 -9.02
CA GLU A 35 1.57 -7.54 -9.82
C GLU A 35 2.72 -6.53 -10.02
N GLN A 36 2.90 -6.08 -11.26
CA GLN A 36 3.95 -5.14 -11.63
C GLN A 36 3.35 -3.85 -12.19
N HIS A 37 3.77 -2.73 -11.63
CA HIS A 37 3.42 -1.38 -12.08
C HIS A 37 4.64 -0.71 -12.69
N HIS A 38 4.49 -0.15 -13.89
CA HIS A 38 5.54 0.56 -14.60
C HIS A 38 5.31 2.07 -14.53
N PHE A 39 6.38 2.82 -14.28
CA PHE A 39 6.34 4.27 -14.11
C PHE A 39 7.32 4.93 -15.08
N ALA A 40 6.78 5.88 -15.85
CA ALA A 40 7.53 6.69 -16.79
C ALA A 40 8.31 7.82 -16.12
N THR A 41 7.87 8.26 -14.93
CA THR A 41 8.44 9.37 -14.16
C THR A 41 8.42 9.05 -12.65
N ALA A 42 9.31 9.70 -11.89
CA ALA A 42 9.31 9.57 -10.43
C ALA A 42 8.02 10.11 -9.79
N GLU A 43 7.46 11.18 -10.35
CA GLU A 43 6.19 11.77 -9.88
C GLU A 43 5.03 10.78 -9.94
N ALA A 44 4.88 10.05 -11.05
CA ALA A 44 3.84 9.03 -11.20
C ALA A 44 3.98 7.91 -10.15
N LEU A 45 5.21 7.51 -9.82
CA LEU A 45 5.48 6.55 -8.76
C LEU A 45 5.05 7.08 -7.39
N PHE A 46 5.35 8.33 -7.07
CA PHE A 46 4.96 8.93 -5.79
C PHE A 46 3.46 9.12 -5.66
N ILE A 47 2.76 9.46 -6.74
CA ILE A 47 1.28 9.54 -6.76
C ILE A 47 0.70 8.17 -6.46
N PHE A 48 1.17 7.12 -7.14
CA PHE A 48 0.72 5.75 -6.90
C PHE A 48 0.90 5.32 -5.44
N LEU A 49 2.09 5.54 -4.86
CA LEU A 49 2.34 5.19 -3.46
C LEU A 49 1.42 5.93 -2.48
N GLN A 50 1.13 7.21 -2.73
CA GLN A 50 0.20 7.99 -1.90
C GLN A 50 -1.24 7.44 -1.96
N THR A 51 -1.69 7.01 -3.14
CA THR A 51 -2.99 6.35 -3.31
C THR A 51 -3.07 5.07 -2.49
N GLN A 52 -2.07 4.19 -2.60
CA GLN A 52 -2.04 2.92 -1.85
C GLN A 52 -2.08 3.13 -0.32
N LEU A 53 -1.35 4.15 0.18
CA LEU A 53 -1.34 4.48 1.61
C LEU A 53 -2.68 5.03 2.10
N THR A 54 -3.41 5.77 1.24
CA THR A 54 -4.72 6.32 1.56
C THR A 54 -5.82 5.26 1.55
N GLU A 55 -5.80 4.34 0.57
CA GLU A 55 -6.75 3.23 0.48
C GLU A 55 -6.56 2.18 1.58
N THR A 56 -5.33 2.00 2.05
CA THR A 56 -5.05 1.09 3.18
C THR A 56 -5.59 1.66 4.49
N ALA A 57 -5.57 2.99 4.68
CA ALA A 57 -6.04 3.64 5.89
C ALA A 57 -7.56 3.50 6.14
N VAL A 58 -8.36 3.32 5.09
CA VAL A 58 -9.84 3.17 5.22
C VAL A 58 -10.28 1.77 5.64
N SER A 59 -9.44 0.74 5.50
CA SER A 59 -9.79 -0.64 5.87
C SER A 59 -9.64 -0.95 7.36
N ASP A 60 -8.85 -0.17 8.11
CA ASP A 60 -8.69 -0.35 9.57
C ASP A 60 -9.78 0.35 10.40
N ALA A 61 -10.64 1.17 9.78
CA ALA A 61 -11.65 1.98 10.46
C ALA A 61 -13.04 1.31 10.61
N HIS A 62 -13.24 0.07 10.16
CA HIS A 62 -14.56 -0.60 10.19
C HIS A 62 -14.73 -1.66 11.29
N SER A 63 -14.23 -1.43 12.51
CA SER A 63 -14.81 -2.07 13.70
C SER A 63 -15.78 -1.07 14.35
N PRO A 64 -17.10 -1.17 14.13
CA PRO A 64 -18.05 -0.45 14.98
C PRO A 64 -17.80 -0.88 16.44
N PRO A 65 -17.85 0.04 17.42
CA PRO A 65 -17.89 -0.38 18.82
C PRO A 65 -19.14 -1.24 19.00
N ASP A 66 -18.95 -2.53 19.26
CA ASP A 66 -19.97 -3.41 19.83
C ASP A 66 -20.61 -2.65 20.99
N THR A 67 -21.87 -2.26 20.85
CA THR A 67 -22.70 -1.85 21.97
C THR A 67 -23.04 -3.10 22.76
N PRO A 68 -22.59 -3.26 24.03
CA PRO A 68 -23.19 -4.27 24.87
C PRO A 68 -24.60 -3.79 25.24
N ASN A 69 -25.55 -4.52 24.65
CA ASN A 69 -26.95 -4.62 25.02
C ASN A 69 -27.26 -4.37 26.52
N THR A 70 -28.27 -3.56 26.77
CA THR A 70 -29.00 -3.49 28.03
C THR A 70 -29.68 -4.83 28.32
N ASN A 71 -29.26 -5.52 29.39
CA ASN A 71 -30.18 -6.26 30.26
C ASN A 71 -29.50 -6.67 31.59
N SER A 72 -29.87 -6.06 32.70
CA SER A 72 -30.04 -6.72 34.01
C SER A 72 -30.68 -5.78 35.03
#